data_AF-A0A7C2Z8U4-F1
#
_entry.id   AF-A0A7C2Z8U4-F1
#
_cell.length_a   1.000
_cell.length_b   1.000
_cell.length_c   1.000
_cell.angle_alpha   90.00
_cell.angle_beta   90.00
_cell.angle_gamma   90.00
#
_symmetry.space_group_name_H-M   'P 1'
#
loop_
_entity.id
_entity.type
_entity.pdbx_description
1 polymer ?
#
loop_
_entity_poly.entity_id
_entity_poly.type
_entity_poly.pdbx_seq_one_letter_code
_entity_poly.pdbx_strand_id
1 'polypeptide(L)'
;MQGPLKAVKIRVVGIVQGVGFRPFVYRLARSLGLRGYVVNLGGSEVEIHIEGPLPNVLEFIDRLKRDKPPRAKILNLFLEDVEVQEFREFMILDSLRLTTFRSVIPPDIAICDECVKEILNPQSRFYRYPWNSCVWCGPRFSMMYTVPYDRRNTAMRDFKLCDKCLRSYTDSRRSKEVSWSGH
;
A
#
# COMPACT_ATOMS: atom_id res chain seq x y z
N MET A 1 -7.06 32.46 22.08
CA MET A 1 -6.52 31.45 23.01
C MET A 1 -6.27 30.19 22.18
N GLN A 2 -5.00 29.82 21.96
CA GLN A 2 -4.70 28.53 21.31
C GLN A 2 -4.98 27.46 22.37
N GLY A 3 -6.03 26.65 22.16
CA GLY A 3 -6.37 25.54 23.05
C GLY A 3 -5.23 24.52 23.13
N PRO A 4 -5.31 23.55 24.06
CA PRO A 4 -4.25 22.57 24.25
C PRO A 4 -3.93 21.87 22.92
N LEU A 5 -2.63 21.86 22.59
CA LEU A 5 -2.13 21.14 21.42
C LEU A 5 -2.30 19.65 21.66
N LYS A 6 -2.93 18.97 20.72
CA LYS A 6 -3.04 17.52 20.69
C LYS A 6 -2.21 17.00 19.52
N ALA A 7 -1.46 15.93 19.78
CA ALA A 7 -0.81 15.16 18.73
C ALA A 7 -1.45 13.77 18.64
N VAL A 8 -1.70 13.33 17.41
CA VAL A 8 -2.28 12.02 17.12
C VAL A 8 -1.48 11.39 15.99
N LYS A 9 -1.11 10.14 16.20
CA LYS A 9 -0.60 9.26 15.15
C LYS A 9 -1.75 8.42 14.61
N ILE A 10 -1.90 8.45 13.30
CA ILE A 10 -2.96 7.77 12.56
C ILE A 10 -2.30 6.76 11.64
N ARG A 11 -2.60 5.48 11.83
CA ARG A 11 -2.22 4.42 10.90
C ARG A 11 -3.41 4.03 10.06
N VAL A 12 -3.30 4.27 8.76
CA VAL A 12 -4.34 3.98 7.78
C VAL A 12 -3.94 2.73 7.02
N VAL A 13 -4.80 1.70 7.06
CA VAL A 13 -4.59 0.44 6.34
C VAL A 13 -5.65 0.31 5.25
N GLY A 14 -5.21 0.03 4.02
CA GLY A 14 -6.10 -0.23 2.89
C GLY A 14 -5.50 0.12 1.53
N ILE A 15 -6.35 0.42 0.56
CA ILE A 15 -5.92 0.87 -0.77
C ILE A 15 -5.61 2.37 -0.67
N VAL A 16 -4.44 2.70 -0.15
CA VAL A 16 -4.03 4.10 0.13
C VAL A 16 -2.69 4.47 -0.51
N GLN A 17 -2.02 3.53 -1.18
CA GLN A 17 -0.79 3.79 -1.92
C GLN A 17 -1.07 3.84 -3.43
N GLY A 18 -0.34 4.70 -4.17
CA GLY A 18 -0.54 4.86 -5.61
C GLY A 18 -1.84 5.54 -6.04
N VAL A 19 -2.67 5.99 -5.08
CA VAL A 19 -4.00 6.59 -5.33
C VAL A 19 -4.09 8.09 -5.01
N GLY A 20 -2.94 8.76 -4.85
CA GLY A 20 -2.90 10.19 -4.50
C GLY A 20 -3.25 10.49 -3.04
N PHE A 21 -3.20 9.50 -2.14
CA PHE A 21 -3.56 9.67 -0.72
C PHE A 21 -2.62 10.62 0.03
N ARG A 22 -1.29 10.52 -0.15
CA ARG A 22 -0.32 11.42 0.51
C ARG A 22 -0.52 12.90 0.12
N PRO A 23 -0.64 13.28 -1.17
CA PRO A 23 -1.01 14.65 -1.53
C PRO A 23 -2.35 15.11 -0.95
N PHE A 24 -3.35 14.22 -0.87
CA PHE A 24 -4.63 14.53 -0.24
C PHE A 24 -4.46 14.85 1.25
N VAL A 25 -3.79 13.98 2.00
CA VAL A 25 -3.48 14.17 3.43
C VAL A 25 -2.75 15.49 3.66
N TYR A 26 -1.71 15.76 2.87
CA TYR A 26 -0.95 17.01 2.96
C TYR A 26 -1.84 18.26 2.78
N ARG A 27 -2.67 18.28 1.73
CA ARG A 27 -3.58 19.41 1.48
C ARG A 27 -4.61 19.56 2.60
N LEU A 28 -5.16 18.45 3.09
CA LEU A 28 -6.13 18.45 4.17
C LEU A 28 -5.52 19.01 5.47
N ALA A 29 -4.35 18.50 5.87
CA ALA A 29 -3.65 18.95 7.07
C ALA A 29 -3.33 20.46 7.01
N ARG A 30 -2.80 20.94 5.88
CA ARG A 30 -2.52 22.36 5.68
C ARG A 30 -3.77 23.22 5.70
N SER A 31 -4.89 22.76 5.13
CA SER A 31 -6.15 23.51 5.14
C SER A 31 -6.72 23.70 6.55
N LEU A 32 -6.37 22.82 7.48
CA LEU A 32 -6.78 22.87 8.88
C LEU A 32 -5.70 23.46 9.81
N GLY A 33 -4.60 23.99 9.26
CA GLY A 33 -3.49 24.55 10.04
C GLY A 33 -2.78 23.53 10.93
N LEU A 34 -2.84 22.24 10.58
CA LEU A 34 -2.17 21.17 11.31
C LEU A 34 -0.72 21.02 10.84
N ARG A 35 0.13 20.55 11.75
CA ARG A 35 1.57 20.32 11.54
C ARG A 35 1.89 18.84 11.74
N GLY A 36 3.02 18.36 11.22
CA GLY A 36 3.39 16.94 11.32
C GLY A 36 3.82 16.34 9.99
N TYR A 37 3.44 15.10 9.73
CA TYR A 37 3.88 14.42 8.51
C TYR A 37 2.90 13.36 7.99
N VAL A 38 3.12 12.98 6.74
CA VAL A 38 2.57 11.76 6.15
C VAL A 38 3.67 10.95 5.50
N VAL A 39 3.65 9.64 5.72
CA VAL A 39 4.62 8.71 5.15
C VAL A 39 3.95 7.40 4.77
N ASN A 40 4.35 6.84 3.63
CA ASN A 40 3.98 5.47 3.31
C ASN A 40 4.81 4.52 4.17
N LEU A 41 4.14 3.64 4.91
CA LEU A 41 4.78 2.50 5.53
C LEU A 41 4.87 1.36 4.50
N GLY A 42 5.83 0.44 4.63
CA GLY A 42 5.94 -0.70 3.71
C GLY A 42 4.63 -1.51 3.68
N GLY A 43 4.13 -1.86 2.48
CA GLY A 43 2.85 -2.57 2.29
C GLY A 43 1.68 -1.64 1.93
N SER A 44 0.46 -1.96 2.39
CA SER A 44 -0.79 -1.24 2.05
C SER A 44 -1.18 -0.19 3.10
N GLU A 45 -0.18 0.54 3.61
CA GLU A 45 -0.35 1.36 4.81
C GLU A 45 0.26 2.75 4.68
N VAL A 46 -0.33 3.70 5.41
CA VAL A 46 0.12 5.08 5.52
C VAL A 46 0.10 5.47 6.99
N GLU A 47 1.20 6.05 7.47
CA GLU A 47 1.25 6.72 8.76
C GLU A 47 1.10 8.22 8.57
N ILE A 48 0.30 8.82 9.43
CA ILE A 48 0.08 10.25 9.48
C ILE A 48 0.31 10.68 10.92
N HIS A 49 1.15 11.67 11.14
CA HIS A 49 1.28 12.34 12.43
C HIS A 49 0.72 13.75 12.27
N ILE A 50 -0.23 14.13 13.11
CA ILE A 50 -0.82 15.48 13.11
C ILE A 50 -0.74 16.10 14.49
N GLU A 51 -0.43 17.38 14.52
CA GLU A 51 -0.36 18.20 15.71
C GLU A 51 -1.12 19.50 15.51
N GLY A 52 -1.96 19.86 16.47
CA GLY A 52 -2.68 21.12 16.45
C GLY A 52 -3.78 21.20 17.50
N PRO A 53 -4.63 22.24 17.42
CA PRO A 53 -5.78 22.37 18.29
C PRO A 53 -6.71 21.16 18.16
N LEU A 54 -7.20 20.62 19.28
CA LEU A 54 -8.10 19.47 19.32
C LEU A 54 -9.27 19.54 18.30
N PRO A 55 -9.97 20.68 18.11
CA PRO A 55 -11.05 20.77 17.12
C PRO A 55 -10.58 20.47 15.70
N ASN A 56 -9.39 20.94 15.33
CA ASN A 56 -8.83 20.76 13.98
C ASN A 56 -8.36 19.31 13.78
N VAL A 57 -7.84 18.67 14.82
CA VAL A 57 -7.46 17.25 14.80
C VAL A 57 -8.69 16.36 14.59
N LEU A 58 -9.79 16.64 15.29
CA LEU A 58 -11.04 15.90 15.13
C LEU A 58 -11.64 16.11 13.73
N GLU A 59 -11.66 17.35 13.24
CA GLU A 59 -12.11 17.67 11.89
C GLU A 59 -11.27 16.95 10.81
N PHE A 60 -9.95 16.87 11.01
CA PHE A 60 -9.07 16.13 10.11
C PHE A 60 -9.45 14.65 10.03
N ILE A 61 -9.71 14.00 11.17
CA ILE A 61 -10.05 12.57 11.23
C ILE A 61 -11.38 12.30 10.51
N ASP A 62 -12.38 13.17 10.66
CA ASP A 62 -13.65 13.04 9.95
C ASP A 62 -13.47 13.19 8.43
N ARG A 63 -12.82 14.27 8.01
CA ARG A 63 -12.55 14.58 6.60
C ARG A 63 -11.65 13.55 5.93
N LEU A 64 -10.71 12.95 6.66
CA LEU A 64 -9.87 11.87 6.15
C LEU A 64 -10.71 10.66 5.70
N LYS A 65 -11.82 10.36 6.40
CA LYS A 65 -12.75 9.27 6.05
C LYS A 65 -13.72 9.68 4.94
N ARG A 66 -14.25 10.90 5.01
CA ARG A 66 -15.29 11.41 4.12
C ARG A 66 -14.77 11.84 2.76
N ASP A 67 -13.72 12.66 2.74
CA ASP A 67 -13.24 13.40 1.56
C ASP A 67 -12.10 12.65 0.82
N LYS A 68 -11.82 11.40 1.20
CA LYS A 68 -10.74 10.59 0.62
C LYS A 68 -10.84 10.49 -0.91
N PRO A 69 -9.72 10.35 -1.63
CA PRO A 69 -9.72 10.18 -3.08
C PRO A 69 -10.64 9.03 -3.52
N PRO A 70 -11.33 9.11 -4.68
CA PRO A 70 -12.31 8.09 -5.09
C PRO A 70 -11.75 6.67 -5.19
N ARG A 71 -10.45 6.55 -5.52
CA ARG A 71 -9.74 5.26 -5.62
C ARG A 71 -9.13 4.80 -4.29
N ALA A 72 -9.20 5.63 -3.24
CA ALA A 72 -8.68 5.28 -1.94
C ALA A 72 -9.74 4.55 -1.10
N LYS A 73 -9.37 3.40 -0.55
CA LYS A 73 -10.24 2.62 0.35
C LYS A 73 -9.54 2.41 1.68
N ILE A 74 -10.07 3.05 2.71
CA ILE A 74 -9.63 2.84 4.10
C ILE A 74 -10.36 1.59 4.60
N LEU A 75 -9.61 0.55 4.98
CA LEU A 75 -10.15 -0.67 5.59
C LEU A 75 -10.13 -0.55 7.11
N ASN A 76 -8.98 -0.17 7.67
CA ASN A 76 -8.82 0.09 9.09
C ASN A 76 -8.12 1.43 9.31
N LEU A 77 -8.43 2.04 10.44
CA LEU A 77 -7.85 3.30 10.88
C LEU A 77 -7.59 3.20 12.38
N PHE A 78 -6.32 3.25 12.76
CA PHE A 78 -5.87 3.21 14.15
C PHE A 78 -5.45 4.61 14.56
N LEU A 79 -5.93 5.05 15.71
CA LEU A 79 -5.62 6.34 16.31
C LEU A 79 -4.85 6.08 17.60
N GLU A 80 -3.72 6.74 17.74
CA GLU A 80 -2.88 6.70 18.94
C GLU A 80 -2.61 8.14 19.37
N ASP A 81 -2.98 8.46 20.61
CA ASP A 81 -2.62 9.73 21.22
C ASP A 81 -1.11 9.69 21.53
N VAL A 82 -0.38 10.69 21.04
CA VAL A 82 1.08 10.78 21.17
C VAL A 82 1.49 12.13 21.73
N GLU A 83 2.73 12.23 22.19
CA GLU A 83 3.30 13.51 22.61
C GLU A 83 3.53 14.43 21.42
N VAL A 84 3.37 15.74 21.67
CA VAL A 84 3.63 16.78 20.68
C VAL A 84 5.15 16.88 20.47
N GLN A 85 5.59 16.75 19.22
CA GLN A 85 6.99 16.81 18.78
C GLN A 85 7.36 18.18 18.18
N GLU A 86 6.44 19.15 18.22
CA GLU A 86 6.63 20.55 17.81
C GLU A 86 7.04 20.73 16.34
N PHE A 87 6.43 19.98 15.44
CA PHE A 87 6.65 20.18 14.01
C PHE A 87 6.29 21.62 13.61
N ARG A 88 7.15 22.25 12.79
CA ARG A 88 6.93 23.63 12.32
C ARG A 88 5.91 23.68 11.18
N GLU A 89 5.90 22.66 10.34
CA GLU A 89 5.03 22.55 9.18
C GLU A 89 4.55 21.11 8.99
N PHE A 90 3.67 20.90 8.01
CA PHE A 90 3.26 19.57 7.60
C PHE A 90 4.08 19.11 6.40
N MET A 91 4.69 17.93 6.46
CA MET A 91 5.60 17.43 5.43
C MET A 91 5.13 16.10 4.82
N ILE A 92 5.43 15.88 3.54
CA ILE A 92 5.37 14.54 2.94
C ILE A 92 6.77 13.97 3.08
N LEU A 93 6.95 12.97 3.94
CA LEU A 93 8.24 12.30 4.08
C LEU A 93 8.44 11.31 2.94
N ASP A 94 9.70 11.12 2.56
CA ASP A 94 10.09 10.00 1.71
C ASP A 94 9.65 8.70 2.35
N SER A 95 9.19 7.76 1.53
CA SER A 95 8.75 6.46 2.01
C SER A 95 9.85 5.82 2.85
N LEU A 96 9.59 5.64 4.15
CA LEU A 96 10.55 5.04 5.07
C LEU A 96 10.86 3.61 4.60
N ARG A 97 12.07 3.38 4.10
CA ARG A 97 12.66 2.03 3.94
C ARG A 97 13.24 1.54 5.27
N LEU A 98 12.65 1.92 6.40
CA LEU A 98 13.14 1.56 7.73
C LEU A 98 12.56 0.21 8.15
N THR A 99 13.46 -0.77 8.14
CA THR A 99 13.34 -2.15 8.60
C THR A 99 13.21 -2.22 10.13
N THR A 100 12.10 -1.74 10.70
CA THR A 100 11.81 -1.88 12.14
C THR A 100 10.38 -2.29 12.49
N PHE A 101 9.53 -2.56 11.51
CA PHE A 101 8.29 -3.31 11.71
C PHE A 101 8.34 -4.59 10.88
N ARG A 102 7.92 -5.72 11.49
CA ARG A 102 7.74 -7.01 10.81
C ARG A 102 7.11 -6.73 9.46
N SER A 103 7.79 -7.07 8.36
CA SER A 103 7.25 -6.89 7.01
C SER A 103 5.83 -7.42 7.01
N VAL A 104 4.86 -6.56 6.72
CA VAL A 104 3.45 -6.95 6.63
C VAL A 104 3.39 -7.94 5.47
N ILE A 105 3.31 -9.22 5.80
CA ILE A 105 3.23 -10.28 4.82
C ILE A 105 1.88 -10.09 4.10
N PRO A 106 1.87 -9.83 2.79
CA PRO A 106 0.62 -9.54 2.09
C PRO A 106 -0.30 -10.77 2.18
N PRO A 107 -1.60 -10.58 2.47
CA PRO A 107 -2.55 -11.69 2.46
C PRO A 107 -2.68 -12.25 1.04
N ASP A 108 -3.23 -13.44 0.92
CA ASP A 108 -3.58 -14.00 -0.38
C ASP A 108 -4.71 -13.18 -1.02
N ILE A 109 -4.58 -12.89 -2.31
CA ILE A 109 -5.51 -12.03 -3.05
C ILE A 109 -6.17 -12.86 -4.14
N ALA A 110 -7.50 -12.83 -4.20
CA ALA A 110 -8.26 -13.46 -5.28
C ALA A 110 -7.81 -12.96 -6.66
N ILE A 111 -8.03 -13.78 -7.69
CA ILE A 111 -7.68 -13.43 -9.07
C ILE A 111 -8.35 -12.11 -9.49
N CYS A 112 -7.61 -11.23 -10.17
CA CYS A 112 -8.15 -9.97 -10.69
C CYS A 112 -8.79 -10.14 -12.07
N ASP A 113 -9.65 -9.19 -12.46
CA ASP A 113 -10.38 -9.22 -13.75
C ASP A 113 -9.45 -9.34 -14.96
N GLU A 114 -8.25 -8.75 -14.90
CA GLU A 114 -7.27 -8.83 -15.98
C GLU A 114 -6.73 -10.26 -16.16
N CYS A 115 -6.37 -10.94 -15.08
CA CYS A 115 -5.94 -12.34 -15.14
C CYS A 115 -7.11 -13.26 -15.54
N VAL A 116 -8.34 -12.96 -15.13
CA VAL A 116 -9.54 -13.71 -15.59
C VAL A 116 -9.72 -13.57 -17.10
N LYS A 117 -9.60 -12.35 -17.66
CA LYS A 117 -9.65 -12.13 -19.12
C LYS A 117 -8.59 -12.94 -19.85
N GLU A 118 -7.37 -13.01 -19.31
CA GLU A 118 -6.29 -13.80 -19.90
C GLU A 118 -6.55 -15.32 -19.84
N ILE A 119 -7.12 -15.82 -18.76
CA ILE A 119 -7.47 -17.25 -18.64
C ILE A 119 -8.60 -17.62 -19.60
N LEU A 120 -9.56 -16.72 -19.83
CA LEU A 120 -10.73 -16.99 -20.67
C LEU A 120 -10.47 -16.72 -22.17
N ASN A 121 -9.38 -16.04 -22.53
CA ASN A 121 -9.07 -15.69 -23.91
C ASN A 121 -8.31 -16.84 -24.64
N PRO A 122 -8.86 -17.47 -25.69
CA PRO A 122 -8.19 -18.55 -26.45
C PRO A 122 -6.89 -18.13 -27.14
N GLN A 123 -6.69 -16.84 -27.39
CA GLN A 123 -5.46 -16.29 -27.98
C GLN A 123 -4.39 -15.96 -26.93
N SER A 124 -4.75 -16.00 -25.65
CA SER A 124 -3.80 -15.78 -24.56
C SER A 124 -2.93 -17.01 -24.36
N ARG A 125 -1.64 -16.79 -24.09
CA ARG A 125 -0.72 -17.85 -23.66
C ARG A 125 -1.12 -18.48 -22.32
N PHE A 126 -1.99 -17.81 -21.56
CA PHE A 126 -2.52 -18.26 -20.27
C PHE A 126 -3.93 -18.85 -20.38
N TYR A 127 -4.42 -19.14 -21.60
CA TYR A 127 -5.74 -19.72 -21.79
C TYR A 127 -5.90 -21.00 -20.95
N ARG A 128 -6.94 -21.04 -20.10
CA ARG A 128 -7.24 -22.13 -19.16
C ARG A 128 -6.12 -22.49 -18.18
N TYR A 129 -5.18 -21.57 -17.94
CA TYR A 129 -4.07 -21.82 -17.03
C TYR A 129 -4.45 -21.54 -15.57
N PRO A 130 -4.50 -22.58 -14.69
CA PRO A 130 -5.11 -22.45 -13.36
C PRO A 130 -4.25 -21.68 -12.36
N TRP A 131 -2.95 -21.53 -12.62
CA TRP A 131 -2.02 -20.79 -11.76
C TRP A 131 -1.67 -19.40 -12.30
N ASN A 132 -2.50 -18.83 -13.18
CA ASN A 132 -2.27 -17.47 -13.67
C ASN A 132 -2.42 -16.46 -12.52
N SER A 133 -1.44 -15.58 -12.37
CA SER A 133 -1.44 -14.50 -11.40
C SER A 133 -0.59 -13.35 -11.92
N CYS A 134 -0.84 -12.13 -11.43
CA CYS A 134 -0.01 -10.97 -11.74
C CYS A 134 0.66 -10.44 -10.46
N VAL A 135 1.37 -9.31 -10.57
CA VAL A 135 1.98 -8.65 -9.41
C VAL A 135 0.96 -8.15 -8.38
N TRP A 136 -0.31 -8.01 -8.77
CA TRP A 136 -1.39 -7.48 -7.92
C TRP A 136 -2.31 -8.53 -7.30
N CYS A 137 -2.29 -9.78 -7.79
CA CYS A 137 -3.20 -10.83 -7.33
C CYS A 137 -2.49 -12.19 -7.15
N GLY A 138 -3.23 -13.17 -6.65
CA GLY A 138 -2.75 -14.52 -6.42
C GLY A 138 -2.17 -14.71 -5.02
N PRO A 139 -1.66 -15.93 -4.76
CA PRO A 139 -1.13 -16.27 -3.44
C PRO A 139 0.11 -15.45 -3.10
N ARG A 140 0.22 -15.12 -1.82
CA ARG A 140 1.26 -14.29 -1.21
C ARG A 140 1.67 -14.95 0.10
N PHE A 141 0.98 -14.67 1.19
CA PHE A 141 1.22 -15.25 2.51
C PHE A 141 1.39 -16.78 2.45
N SER A 142 0.49 -17.49 1.75
CA SER A 142 0.53 -18.95 1.68
C SER A 142 1.73 -19.53 0.95
N MET A 143 2.46 -18.74 0.16
CA MET A 143 3.64 -19.19 -0.60
C MET A 143 4.96 -18.65 -0.07
N MET A 144 4.96 -17.73 0.90
CA MET A 144 6.19 -17.09 1.37
C MET A 144 6.92 -17.92 2.43
N TYR A 145 8.23 -18.04 2.30
CA TYR A 145 9.11 -18.58 3.33
C TYR A 145 9.65 -17.49 4.26
N THR A 146 10.03 -16.34 3.68
CA THR A 146 10.61 -15.21 4.42
C THR A 146 10.41 -13.90 3.67
N VAL A 147 10.77 -12.80 4.32
CA VAL A 147 10.69 -11.43 3.78
C VAL A 147 12.08 -10.98 3.31
N PRO A 148 12.19 -10.11 2.30
CA PRO A 148 11.11 -9.47 1.52
C PRO A 148 10.41 -10.41 0.52
N TYR A 149 9.21 -10.02 0.04
CA TYR A 149 8.48 -10.76 -1.01
C TYR A 149 9.26 -10.72 -2.32
N ASP A 150 9.91 -11.85 -2.63
CA ASP A 150 10.72 -12.08 -3.82
C ASP A 150 10.55 -13.54 -4.23
N ARG A 151 10.66 -13.86 -5.53
CA ARG A 151 10.54 -15.24 -6.04
C ARG A 151 11.39 -16.21 -5.22
N ARG A 152 12.65 -15.85 -4.94
CA ARG A 152 13.64 -16.68 -4.23
C ARG A 152 13.23 -17.01 -2.79
N ASN A 153 12.34 -16.20 -2.23
CA ASN A 153 11.82 -16.30 -0.87
C ASN A 153 10.42 -16.93 -0.82
N THR A 154 9.94 -17.53 -1.91
CA THR A 154 8.64 -18.21 -2.01
C THR A 154 8.77 -19.66 -2.49
N ALA A 155 7.70 -20.44 -2.35
CA ALA A 155 7.55 -21.76 -2.95
C ALA A 155 7.77 -21.77 -4.48
N MET A 156 7.67 -20.60 -5.14
CA MET A 156 7.92 -20.47 -6.58
C MET A 156 9.41 -20.50 -6.95
N ARG A 157 10.34 -20.49 -5.98
CA ARG A 157 11.79 -20.53 -6.23
C ARG A 157 12.24 -21.79 -6.98
N ASP A 158 11.54 -22.91 -6.77
CA ASP A 158 11.90 -24.21 -7.33
C ASP A 158 11.39 -24.41 -8.77
N PHE A 159 10.49 -23.53 -9.23
CA PHE A 159 9.98 -23.53 -10.60
C PHE A 159 10.79 -22.56 -11.44
N LYS A 160 11.58 -23.07 -12.39
CA LYS A 160 12.35 -22.20 -13.29
C LYS A 160 11.42 -21.47 -14.25
N LEU A 161 11.70 -20.21 -14.54
CA LEU A 161 10.97 -19.45 -15.55
C LEU A 161 11.47 -19.85 -16.93
N CYS A 162 10.56 -20.18 -17.86
CA CYS A 162 10.91 -20.26 -19.27
C CYS A 162 11.28 -18.88 -19.84
N ASP A 163 11.91 -18.84 -21.02
CA ASP A 163 12.39 -17.61 -21.65
C ASP A 163 11.30 -16.54 -21.81
N LYS A 164 10.07 -16.95 -22.13
CA LYS A 164 8.94 -16.04 -22.30
C LYS A 164 8.49 -15.43 -20.97
N CYS A 165 8.53 -16.19 -19.88
CA CYS A 165 8.20 -15.67 -18.55
C CYS A 165 9.32 -14.81 -17.98
N LEU A 166 10.58 -15.19 -18.22
CA LEU A 166 11.74 -14.42 -17.79
C LEU A 166 11.77 -13.03 -18.44
N ARG A 167 11.49 -12.95 -19.75
CA ARG A 167 11.38 -11.67 -20.47
C ARG A 167 10.32 -10.76 -19.84
N SER A 168 9.12 -11.28 -19.59
CA SER A 168 8.03 -10.53 -18.94
C SER A 168 8.37 -10.14 -17.49
N TYR A 169 9.13 -10.97 -16.77
CA TYR A 169 9.58 -10.69 -15.40
C TYR A 169 10.61 -9.56 -15.33
N THR A 170 11.54 -9.49 -16.29
CA THR A 170 12.61 -8.48 -16.32
C THR A 170 12.21 -7.15 -16.94
N ASP A 171 11.13 -7.11 -17.73
CA ASP A 171 10.67 -5.89 -18.37
C ASP A 171 9.82 -5.04 -17.41
N SER A 172 10.42 -3.98 -16.86
CA SER A 172 9.79 -3.06 -15.91
C SER A 172 8.54 -2.35 -16.46
N ARG A 173 8.31 -2.37 -17.78
CA ARG A 173 7.12 -1.82 -18.45
C ARG A 173 5.98 -2.83 -18.59
N ARG A 174 6.25 -4.13 -18.39
CA ARG A 174 5.29 -5.24 -18.51
C ARG A 174 4.97 -5.89 -17.16
N SER A 175 4.83 -5.05 -16.12
CA SER A 175 4.44 -5.46 -14.76
C SER A 175 3.12 -6.23 -14.65
N LYS A 176 2.41 -6.46 -15.77
CA LYS A 176 1.17 -7.24 -15.86
C LYS A 176 1.37 -8.73 -16.17
N GLU A 177 2.48 -9.15 -16.79
CA GLU A 177 2.64 -10.50 -17.37
C GLU A 177 3.50 -11.47 -16.52
N VAL A 178 3.60 -11.26 -15.22
CA VAL A 178 4.37 -12.19 -14.38
C VAL A 178 3.46 -13.31 -13.92
N SER A 179 3.17 -14.29 -14.80
CA SER A 179 2.75 -15.60 -14.30
C SER A 179 3.90 -16.16 -13.50
N TRP A 180 3.74 -16.17 -12.18
CA TRP A 180 4.76 -16.64 -11.24
C TRP A 180 5.04 -18.14 -11.38
N SER A 181 4.23 -18.83 -12.14
CA SER A 181 4.30 -20.26 -12.37
C SER A 181 5.10 -20.54 -13.64
N GLY A 182 6.19 -21.26 -13.42
CA GLY A 182 7.10 -21.71 -14.47
C GLY A 182 6.40 -22.78 -15.29
N HIS A 183 6.53 -22.67 -16.61
CA HIS A 183 6.56 -23.84 -17.47
C HIS A 183 8.02 -24.26 -17.62
#